data_AF-A0AAV2E4R9-F1
#
_entry.id   AF-A0AAV2E4R9-F1
#
_cell.length_a   1.000
_cell.length_b   1.000
_cell.length_c   1.000
_cell.angle_alpha   90.00
_cell.angle_beta   90.00
_cell.angle_gamma   90.00
#
_symmetry.space_group_name_H-M   'P 1'
#
loop_
_entity.id
_entity.type
_entity.pdbx_description
1 polymer ?
#
loop_
_entity_poly.entity_id
_entity_poly.type
_entity_poly.pdbx_seq_one_letter_code
_entity_poly.pdbx_strand_id
1 'polypeptide(L)'
;MTTTRMPPLAFLCLASVLCLLSSPSLASAAKRHYVVYLGGHTHGGSSATEADLPAVTSSHHDILATHLGDLERARDAIRYSFTRHINGFTAVLDEEGAAQIAKPPGVVSVER
;
A
#
# COMPACT_ATOMS: atom_id res chain seq x y z
N MET A 1 31.83 -43.66 22.31
CA MET A 1 30.92 -42.64 21.74
C MET A 1 30.90 -41.46 22.70
N THR A 2 31.65 -40.41 22.41
CA THR A 2 31.72 -39.19 23.23
C THR A 2 30.63 -38.23 22.77
N THR A 3 29.65 -37.98 23.63
CA THR A 3 28.62 -36.96 23.40
C THR A 3 29.19 -35.60 23.73
N THR A 4 29.57 -34.82 22.72
CA THR A 4 30.01 -33.43 22.87
C THR A 4 28.81 -32.58 23.31
N ARG A 5 28.70 -32.28 24.60
CA ARG A 5 27.71 -31.34 25.14
C ARG A 5 28.14 -29.92 24.76
N MET A 6 27.37 -29.27 23.90
CA MET A 6 27.62 -27.86 23.58
C MET A 6 27.37 -26.98 24.81
N PRO A 7 28.20 -25.95 25.07
CA PRO A 7 28.02 -25.07 26.21
C PRO A 7 26.75 -24.22 26.07
N PRO A 8 26.04 -23.91 27.17
CA PRO A 8 24.75 -23.22 27.15
C PRO A 8 24.81 -21.84 26.48
N LEU A 9 25.97 -21.18 26.53
CA LEU A 9 26.20 -19.89 25.86
C LEU A 9 26.14 -20.03 24.32
N ALA A 10 26.70 -21.12 23.77
CA ALA A 10 26.66 -21.38 22.33
C ALA A 10 25.23 -21.65 21.86
N PHE A 11 24.40 -22.27 22.70
CA PHE A 11 22.98 -22.48 22.43
C PHE A 11 22.19 -21.16 22.43
N LEU A 12 22.48 -20.27 23.39
CA LEU A 12 21.90 -18.92 23.42
C LEU A 12 22.31 -18.08 22.21
N CYS A 13 23.59 -18.11 21.84
CA CYS A 13 24.09 -17.43 20.65
C CYS A 13 23.41 -17.95 19.37
N LEU A 14 23.30 -19.27 19.24
CA LEU A 14 22.64 -19.89 18.08
C LEU A 14 21.15 -19.52 18.01
N ALA A 15 20.45 -19.53 19.15
CA ALA A 15 19.06 -19.11 19.24
C ALA A 15 18.88 -17.61 18.89
N SER A 16 19.78 -16.75 19.37
CA SER A 16 19.81 -15.32 19.03
C SER A 16 20.00 -15.10 17.53
N VAL A 17 20.97 -15.80 16.92
CA VAL A 17 21.22 -15.72 15.48
C VAL A 17 20.00 -16.24 14.70
N LEU A 18 19.41 -17.36 15.13
CA LEU A 18 18.23 -17.92 14.49
C LEU A 18 17.01 -16.98 14.61
N CYS A 19 16.81 -16.28 15.72
CA CYS A 19 15.78 -15.25 15.90
C CYS A 19 16.00 -14.04 14.97
N LEU A 20 17.24 -13.61 14.77
CA LEU A 20 17.57 -12.53 13.83
C LEU A 20 17.36 -12.97 12.37
N LEU A 21 17.60 -14.24 12.04
CA LEU A 21 17.38 -14.82 10.70
C LEU A 21 15.91 -15.11 10.40
N SER A 22 15.11 -15.39 11.44
CA SER A 22 13.66 -15.61 11.34
C SER A 22 12.85 -14.33 11.51
N SER A 23 13.52 -13.20 11.78
CA SER A 23 12.91 -11.90 11.56
C SER A 23 12.55 -11.85 10.07
N PRO A 24 11.28 -11.60 9.71
CA PRO A 24 10.95 -11.40 8.30
C PRO A 24 11.89 -10.30 7.83
N SER A 25 12.75 -10.69 6.89
CA SER A 25 13.79 -9.88 6.27
C SER A 25 13.30 -8.45 6.08
N LEU A 26 14.22 -7.48 6.11
CA LEU A 26 14.09 -6.23 5.35
C LEU A 26 13.88 -6.59 3.87
N ALA A 27 12.75 -7.20 3.54
CA ALA A 27 12.26 -7.34 2.20
C ALA A 27 12.03 -5.90 1.79
N SER A 28 12.94 -5.37 0.96
CA SER A 28 12.68 -4.18 0.17
C SER A 28 11.22 -4.25 -0.24
N ALA A 29 10.42 -3.31 0.27
CA ALA A 29 8.98 -3.37 0.17
C ALA A 29 8.64 -3.27 -1.32
N ALA A 30 8.49 -4.43 -1.95
CA ALA A 30 8.56 -4.53 -3.39
C ALA A 30 7.36 -3.79 -3.95
N LYS A 31 7.62 -2.67 -4.62
CA LYS A 31 6.54 -1.86 -5.16
C LYS A 31 5.88 -2.59 -6.32
N ARG A 32 4.55 -2.60 -6.31
CA ARG A 32 3.69 -3.21 -7.33
C ARG A 32 2.64 -2.22 -7.77
N HIS A 33 2.05 -2.49 -8.93
CA HIS A 33 0.89 -1.75 -9.39
C HIS A 33 -0.33 -2.24 -8.62
N TYR A 34 -1.12 -1.30 -8.13
CA TYR A 34 -2.41 -1.56 -7.50
C TYR A 34 -3.48 -0.72 -8.17
N VAL A 35 -4.69 -1.25 -8.22
CA VAL A 35 -5.92 -0.55 -8.58
C VAL A 35 -6.68 -0.27 -7.30
N VAL A 36 -6.86 1.02 -6.97
CA VAL A 36 -7.68 1.49 -5.85
C VAL A 36 -9.03 1.91 -6.40
N TYR A 37 -10.09 1.17 -6.06
CA TYR A 37 -11.45 1.47 -6.46
C TYR A 37 -12.19 2.20 -5.35
N LEU A 38 -12.80 3.34 -5.67
CA LEU A 38 -13.49 4.25 -4.74
C LEU A 38 -15.01 4.26 -4.95
N GLY A 39 -15.55 3.36 -5.79
CA GLY A 39 -16.97 3.31 -6.11
C GLY A 39 -17.37 4.10 -7.37
N GLY A 40 -18.65 4.45 -7.46
CA GLY A 40 -19.18 5.35 -8.50
C GLY A 40 -19.09 6.82 -8.09
N HIS A 41 -19.22 7.74 -9.05
CA HIS A 41 -19.32 9.17 -8.73
C HIS A 41 -20.67 9.46 -8.06
N THR A 42 -20.64 10.15 -6.92
CA THR A 42 -21.84 10.50 -6.12
C THR A 42 -22.63 11.69 -6.66
N HIS A 43 -22.16 12.33 -7.74
CA HIS A 43 -22.74 13.55 -8.31
C HIS A 43 -23.97 13.27 -9.20
N GLY A 44 -25.08 12.76 -8.64
CA GLY A 44 -26.46 12.89 -9.16
C GLY A 44 -26.78 12.49 -10.62
N GLY A 45 -25.82 12.03 -11.40
CA GLY A 45 -25.88 11.77 -12.83
C GLY A 45 -24.71 10.86 -13.21
N SER A 46 -24.93 10.00 -14.19
CA SER A 46 -24.21 8.74 -14.41
C SER A 46 -22.72 8.82 -14.81
N SER A 47 -22.06 9.97 -14.64
CA SER A 47 -20.64 10.21 -14.92
C SER A 47 -20.24 11.58 -14.37
N ALA A 48 -18.98 11.74 -13.94
CA ALA A 48 -18.43 13.08 -13.69
C ALA A 48 -18.44 13.92 -14.98
N THR A 49 -18.70 15.23 -14.86
CA THR A 49 -18.63 16.14 -16.02
C THR A 49 -17.17 16.49 -16.33
N GLU A 50 -16.90 17.00 -17.53
CA GLU A 50 -15.54 17.45 -17.91
C GLU A 50 -14.96 18.49 -16.93
N ALA A 51 -15.82 19.35 -16.36
CA ALA A 51 -15.42 20.36 -15.39
C ALA A 51 -15.01 19.74 -14.03
N ASP A 52 -15.52 18.54 -13.71
CA ASP A 52 -15.25 17.87 -12.44
C ASP A 52 -13.95 17.05 -12.47
N LEU A 53 -13.48 16.62 -13.66
CA LEU A 53 -12.33 15.71 -13.79
C LEU A 53 -11.05 16.21 -13.09
N PRO A 54 -10.69 17.52 -13.14
CA PRO A 54 -9.54 18.03 -12.40
C PRO A 54 -9.72 17.92 -10.88
N ALA A 55 -10.92 18.20 -10.38
CA ALA A 55 -11.23 18.10 -8.95
C ALA A 55 -11.19 16.65 -8.47
N VAL A 56 -11.73 15.70 -9.25
CA VAL A 56 -11.64 14.27 -8.96
C VAL A 56 -10.17 13.81 -8.93
N THR A 57 -9.37 14.25 -9.89
CA THR A 57 -7.94 13.93 -9.93
C THR A 57 -7.20 14.46 -8.70
N SER A 58 -7.48 15.70 -8.28
CA SER A 58 -6.93 16.26 -7.04
C SER A 58 -7.31 15.41 -5.83
N SER A 59 -8.60 15.04 -5.74
CA SER A 59 -9.10 14.20 -4.64
C SER A 59 -8.39 12.84 -4.57
N HIS A 60 -7.99 12.23 -5.69
CA HIS A 60 -7.23 10.99 -5.66
C HIS A 60 -5.86 11.16 -5.00
N HIS A 61 -5.16 12.26 -5.33
CA HIS A 61 -3.89 12.58 -4.68
C HIS A 61 -4.09 12.84 -3.19
N ASP A 62 -5.12 13.58 -2.80
CA ASP A 62 -5.42 13.86 -1.39
C ASP A 62 -5.75 12.59 -0.60
N ILE A 63 -6.51 11.66 -1.19
CA ILE A 63 -6.82 10.35 -0.60
C ILE A 63 -5.52 9.58 -0.34
N LEU A 64 -4.67 9.41 -1.35
CA LEU A 64 -3.43 8.67 -1.16
C LEU A 64 -2.45 9.39 -0.22
N ALA A 65 -2.38 10.72 -0.27
CA ALA A 65 -1.54 11.53 0.59
C ALA A 65 -1.93 11.39 2.07
N THR A 66 -3.22 11.29 2.36
CA THR A 66 -3.73 11.05 3.72
C THR A 66 -3.19 9.75 4.31
N HIS A 67 -2.89 8.75 3.47
CA HIS A 67 -2.34 7.46 3.91
C HIS A 67 -0.80 7.43 3.90
N LEU A 68 -0.17 8.05 2.91
CA LEU A 68 1.29 8.10 2.82
C LEU A 68 1.92 9.18 3.72
N GLY A 69 1.12 10.13 4.21
CA GLY A 69 1.58 11.29 4.98
C GLY A 69 2.30 12.35 4.14
N ASP A 70 2.26 12.24 2.82
CA ASP A 70 3.04 13.08 1.89
C ASP A 70 2.35 13.16 0.51
N LEU A 71 2.00 14.39 0.11
CA LEU A 71 1.34 14.68 -1.16
C LEU A 71 2.24 14.45 -2.37
N GLU A 72 3.54 14.76 -2.28
CA GLU A 72 4.46 14.55 -3.40
C GLU A 72 4.69 13.06 -3.62
N ARG A 73 4.82 12.28 -2.54
CA ARG A 73 4.85 10.81 -2.65
C ARG A 73 3.57 10.24 -3.25
N ALA A 74 2.41 10.82 -2.95
CA ALA A 74 1.14 10.42 -3.55
C ALA A 74 1.08 10.75 -5.05
N ARG A 75 1.58 11.93 -5.45
CA ARG A 75 1.70 12.32 -6.86
C ARG A 75 2.62 11.41 -7.65
N ASP A 76 3.76 11.05 -7.08
CA ASP A 76 4.74 10.14 -7.71
C ASP A 76 4.23 8.70 -7.81
N ALA A 77 3.44 8.26 -6.82
CA ALA A 77 2.91 6.90 -6.76
C ALA A 77 1.76 6.69 -7.75
N ILE A 78 0.87 7.68 -7.92
CA ILE A 78 -0.30 7.56 -8.81
C ILE A 78 0.17 7.57 -10.28
N ARG A 79 -0.25 6.56 -11.04
CA ARG A 79 0.04 6.44 -12.47
C ARG A 79 -1.14 6.85 -13.34
N TYR A 80 -2.35 6.55 -12.90
CA TYR A 80 -3.55 6.86 -13.66
C TYR A 80 -4.73 7.13 -12.72
N SER A 81 -5.53 8.14 -13.04
CA SER A 81 -6.77 8.48 -12.33
C SER A 81 -7.97 8.13 -13.19
N PHE A 82 -8.84 7.25 -12.71
CA PHE A 82 -10.14 6.97 -13.31
C PHE A 82 -11.14 8.02 -12.83
N THR A 83 -11.54 8.92 -13.74
CA THR A 83 -12.34 10.10 -13.36
C THR A 83 -13.73 10.15 -13.97
N ARG A 84 -14.09 9.21 -14.86
CA ARG A 84 -15.33 9.27 -15.66
C ARG A 84 -16.40 8.31 -15.16
N HIS A 85 -16.29 7.04 -15.51
CA HIS A 85 -17.33 6.04 -15.26
C HIS A 85 -17.13 5.28 -13.95
N ILE A 86 -15.90 5.27 -13.45
CA ILE A 86 -15.52 4.69 -12.17
C ILE A 86 -14.66 5.71 -11.45
N ASN A 87 -14.76 5.72 -10.12
CA ASN A 87 -13.93 6.53 -9.26
C ASN A 87 -12.78 5.67 -8.71
N GLY A 88 -11.55 6.14 -8.85
CA GLY A 88 -10.38 5.37 -8.41
C GLY A 88 -9.11 5.73 -9.16
N PHE A 89 -8.02 5.03 -8.86
CA PHE A 89 -6.73 5.27 -9.49
C PHE A 89 -5.85 4.02 -9.47
N THR A 90 -4.81 4.03 -10.30
CA THR A 90 -3.70 3.08 -10.20
C THR A 90 -2.51 3.73 -9.51
N ALA A 91 -1.88 3.01 -8.59
CA ALA A 91 -0.72 3.50 -7.86
C ALA A 91 0.36 2.43 -7.73
N VAL A 92 1.61 2.87 -7.66
CA VAL A 92 2.77 2.01 -7.39
C VAL A 92 3.09 2.07 -5.90
N LEU A 93 2.67 1.04 -5.16
CA LEU A 93 2.75 0.96 -3.70
C LEU A 93 3.49 -0.30 -3.28
N ASP A 94 4.02 -0.32 -2.06
CA ASP A 94 4.39 -1.57 -1.40
C ASP A 94 3.16 -2.21 -0.72
N GLU A 95 3.34 -3.42 -0.20
CA GLU A 95 2.28 -4.16 0.52
C GLU A 95 1.76 -3.38 1.72
N GLU A 96 2.62 -2.63 2.42
CA GLU A 96 2.19 -1.81 3.56
C GLU A 96 1.30 -0.64 3.11
N GLY A 97 1.70 0.10 2.09
CA GLY A 97 0.91 1.19 1.52
C GLY A 97 -0.43 0.71 0.96
N ALA A 98 -0.46 -0.44 0.29
CA ALA A 98 -1.69 -1.07 -0.18
C ALA A 98 -2.61 -1.48 0.99
N ALA A 99 -2.04 -2.06 2.05
CA ALA A 99 -2.80 -2.42 3.24
C ALA A 99 -3.31 -1.21 4.04
N GLN A 100 -2.58 -0.08 4.03
CA GLN A 100 -3.01 1.14 4.70
C GLN A 100 -4.18 1.81 3.98
N ILE A 101 -4.14 1.90 2.64
CA ILE A 101 -5.22 2.52 1.87
C ILE A 101 -6.49 1.66 1.80
N ALA A 102 -6.42 0.35 2.06
CA ALA A 102 -7.61 -0.52 2.10
C ALA A 102 -8.49 -0.33 3.36
N LYS A 103 -8.02 0.39 4.38
CA LYS A 103 -8.69 0.51 5.70
C LYS A 103 -9.83 1.55 5.80
N PRO A 104 -9.72 2.77 5.22
CA PRO A 104 -10.66 3.85 5.49
C PRO A 104 -12.01 3.68 4.78
N PRO A 105 -13.09 4.26 5.33
CA PRO A 105 -14.37 4.35 4.62
C PRO A 105 -14.20 5.19 3.35
N GLY A 106 -14.61 4.65 2.20
CA GLY A 106 -14.52 5.30 0.90
C GLY A 106 -13.64 4.57 -0.12
N VAL A 107 -12.76 3.66 0.34
CA VAL A 107 -12.07 2.70 -0.54
C VAL A 107 -12.89 1.41 -0.58
N VAL A 108 -13.35 1.03 -1.77
CA VAL A 108 -14.17 -0.16 -1.99
C VAL A 108 -13.30 -1.40 -2.15
N SER A 109 -12.23 -1.32 -2.93
CA SER A 109 -11.27 -2.41 -3.08
C SER A 109 -9.88 -1.92 -3.47
N VAL A 110 -8.88 -2.75 -3.17
CA VAL A 110 -7.47 -2.56 -3.57
C VAL A 110 -7.01 -3.88 -4.17
N GLU A 111 -6.80 -3.90 -5.49
CA GLU A 111 -6.44 -5.11 -6.25
C GLU A 111 -5.06 -4.95 -6.88
N ARG A 112 -4.32 -6.05 -7.06
CA ARG A 112 -2.97 -6.05 -7.68
C ARG A 112 -2.99 -6.39 -9.17
#